data_AF-A0A2N2I481-F1
#
_entry.id   AF-A0A2N2I481-F1
#
_cell.length_a   1.000
_cell.length_b   1.000
_cell.length_c   1.000
_cell.angle_alpha   90.00
_cell.angle_beta   90.00
_cell.angle_gamma   90.00
#
_symmetry.space_group_name_H-M   'P 1'
#
loop_
_entity.id
_entity.type
_entity.pdbx_description
1 polymer ?
#
loop_
_entity_poly.entity_id
_entity_poly.type
_entity_poly.pdbx_seq_one_letter_code
_entity_poly.pdbx_strand_id
1 'polypeptide(L)'
;MRKIVILALASAALLLGGCCKEDKKEAPSGTATTSTDGKGLGDPSNDPAIVAAAKPVLTCTWGSYGFDSKCAALETWKKLEAMKNGAGDKTLVNFLEDKDFKVQWLGAEALSRQGQLYRKDQALASKVVDAADKATEKLVVSALARAAGNADLQATGLAPRVMKMLESHANAELRQELAGNTLFRNRDATGMYDLFVKLARTDKDPKVRKAAAAAFWTGTPNGKNEDVCKLWLELADDADHDLAGHSAYHCSFTSSGGGCTGQWDALLSLIERKAKAGQVKSSFMAAALKYF
;
A
#
# COMPACT_ATOMS: atom_id res chain seq x y z
N MET A 1 23.57 -54.49 -18.88
CA MET A 1 22.14 -54.48 -19.28
C MET A 1 21.36 -53.65 -18.25
N ARG A 2 21.16 -52.35 -18.54
CA ARG A 2 20.43 -51.40 -17.69
C ARG A 2 18.98 -51.32 -18.19
N LYS A 3 18.01 -51.60 -17.32
CA LYS A 3 16.59 -51.39 -17.61
C LYS A 3 16.27 -49.91 -17.37
N ILE A 4 15.95 -49.21 -18.46
CA ILE A 4 15.39 -47.87 -18.45
C ILE A 4 13.90 -48.01 -18.13
N VAL A 5 13.44 -47.39 -17.05
CA VAL A 5 12.02 -47.24 -16.72
C VAL A 5 11.63 -45.81 -17.09
N ILE A 6 10.86 -45.68 -18.17
CA ILE A 6 10.23 -44.41 -18.59
C ILE A 6 8.93 -44.30 -17.80
N LEU A 7 8.85 -43.35 -16.85
CA LEU A 7 7.57 -42.94 -16.27
C LEU A 7 6.95 -41.88 -17.19
N ALA A 8 5.81 -42.22 -17.80
CA ALA A 8 4.95 -41.29 -18.50
C ALA A 8 4.12 -40.49 -17.48
N LEU A 9 4.31 -39.16 -17.46
CA LEU A 9 3.43 -38.23 -16.73
C LEU A 9 2.22 -37.93 -17.62
N ALA A 10 1.07 -38.48 -17.25
CA ALA A 10 -0.21 -38.17 -17.87
C ALA A 10 -0.73 -36.84 -17.32
N SER A 11 -0.92 -35.87 -18.22
CA SER A 11 -1.61 -34.60 -17.96
C SER A 11 -3.11 -34.84 -17.79
N ALA A 12 -3.63 -34.70 -16.57
CA ALA A 12 -5.06 -34.68 -16.32
C ALA A 12 -5.56 -33.23 -16.28
N ALA A 13 -6.21 -32.80 -17.36
CA ALA A 13 -6.99 -31.57 -17.41
C ALA A 13 -8.35 -31.83 -16.72
N LEU A 14 -8.57 -31.19 -15.57
CA LEU A 14 -9.87 -31.17 -14.89
C LEU A 14 -10.60 -29.88 -15.29
N LEU A 15 -11.51 -30.03 -16.25
CA LEU A 15 -12.61 -29.11 -16.52
C LEU A 15 -13.72 -29.41 -15.50
N LEU A 16 -13.96 -28.49 -14.58
CA LEU A 16 -15.22 -28.44 -13.83
C LEU A 16 -15.84 -27.06 -14.01
N GLY A 17 -16.88 -27.05 -14.84
CA GLY A 17 -17.84 -25.96 -14.94
C GLY A 17 -18.65 -25.85 -13.66
N GLY A 18 -18.85 -24.62 -13.22
CA GLY A 18 -19.76 -24.24 -12.15
C GLY A 18 -20.18 -22.79 -12.36
N CYS A 19 -21.21 -22.59 -13.19
CA CYS A 19 -21.89 -21.31 -13.36
C CYS A 19 -22.56 -20.91 -12.04
N CYS A 20 -21.88 -20.14 -11.21
CA CYS A 20 -22.54 -19.34 -10.18
C CYS A 20 -23.00 -18.03 -10.82
N LYS A 21 -24.32 -17.88 -10.93
CA LYS A 21 -25.00 -16.64 -11.28
C LYS A 21 -24.74 -15.67 -10.12
N GLU A 22 -23.83 -14.71 -10.31
CA GLU A 22 -23.70 -13.59 -9.39
C GLU A 22 -24.89 -12.65 -9.58
N ASP A 23 -25.71 -12.52 -8.55
CA ASP A 23 -26.68 -11.44 -8.45
C ASP A 23 -25.92 -10.11 -8.41
N LYS A 24 -25.91 -9.42 -9.55
CA LYS A 24 -25.47 -8.02 -9.65
C LYS A 24 -26.39 -7.17 -8.78
N LYS A 25 -26.00 -6.97 -7.53
CA LYS A 25 -26.49 -5.86 -6.72
C LYS A 25 -25.84 -4.59 -7.29
N GLU A 26 -26.60 -3.85 -8.08
CA GLU A 26 -26.18 -2.52 -8.56
C GLU A 26 -25.72 -1.67 -7.38
N ALA A 27 -24.46 -1.26 -7.43
CA ALA A 27 -23.95 -0.23 -6.55
C ALA A 27 -24.71 1.07 -6.84
N PRO A 28 -25.06 1.87 -5.81
CA PRO A 28 -25.79 3.10 -6.01
C PRO A 28 -24.98 4.04 -6.90
N SER A 29 -25.56 4.38 -8.05
CA SER A 29 -25.03 5.39 -8.97
C SER A 29 -25.20 6.76 -8.31
N GLY A 30 -24.25 7.13 -7.44
CA GLY A 30 -24.16 8.48 -6.88
C GLY A 30 -23.91 9.46 -8.02
N THR A 31 -24.94 10.22 -8.37
CA THR A 31 -24.86 11.36 -9.30
C THR A 31 -23.99 12.42 -8.64
N ALA A 32 -22.92 12.82 -9.30
CA ALA A 32 -22.02 13.87 -8.81
C ALA A 32 -22.84 15.15 -8.59
N THR A 33 -23.17 15.44 -7.34
CA THR A 33 -23.91 16.64 -6.96
C THR A 33 -22.85 17.71 -6.77
N THR A 34 -22.83 18.72 -7.63
CA THR A 34 -21.91 19.85 -7.50
C THR A 34 -22.05 20.46 -6.11
N SER A 35 -20.95 20.49 -5.34
CA SER A 35 -20.97 21.05 -3.99
C SER A 35 -21.32 22.54 -4.03
N THR A 36 -22.39 22.92 -3.33
CA THR A 36 -22.90 24.30 -3.26
C THR A 36 -22.16 25.17 -2.23
N ASP A 37 -21.25 24.58 -1.45
CA ASP A 37 -20.49 25.29 -0.40
C ASP A 37 -19.16 25.89 -0.88
N GLY A 38 -18.83 25.75 -2.16
CA GLY A 38 -17.60 26.29 -2.73
C GLY A 38 -16.32 25.62 -2.22
N LYS A 39 -16.41 24.38 -1.72
CA LYS A 39 -15.26 23.54 -1.35
C LYS A 39 -15.04 22.42 -2.37
N GLY A 40 -13.95 21.66 -2.19
CA GLY A 40 -13.72 20.49 -3.01
C GLY A 40 -13.34 20.85 -4.44
N LEU A 41 -13.96 20.16 -5.40
CA LEU A 41 -13.86 20.45 -6.83
C LEU A 41 -14.37 21.86 -7.18
N GLY A 42 -15.32 22.38 -6.40
CA GLY A 42 -15.97 23.67 -6.61
C GLY A 42 -15.23 24.88 -6.02
N ASP A 43 -14.08 24.68 -5.37
CA ASP A 43 -13.31 25.79 -4.78
C ASP A 43 -12.82 26.77 -5.86
N PRO A 44 -13.13 28.08 -5.75
CA PRO A 44 -12.77 29.07 -6.77
C PRO A 44 -11.25 29.32 -6.88
N SER A 45 -10.46 28.86 -5.91
CA SER A 45 -9.00 28.94 -5.93
C SER A 45 -8.35 27.76 -6.68
N ASN A 46 -9.14 26.78 -7.12
CA ASN A 46 -8.63 25.64 -7.87
C ASN A 46 -8.12 26.04 -9.25
N ASP A 47 -7.08 25.34 -9.71
CA ASP A 47 -6.62 25.43 -11.08
C ASP A 47 -7.73 24.96 -12.05
N PRO A 48 -8.16 25.82 -12.99
CA PRO A 48 -9.29 25.51 -13.87
C PRO A 48 -9.00 24.37 -14.86
N ALA A 49 -7.74 24.16 -15.25
CA ALA A 49 -7.36 23.05 -16.13
C ALA A 49 -7.47 21.70 -15.40
N ILE A 50 -7.08 21.65 -14.12
CA ILE A 50 -7.25 20.46 -13.29
C ILE A 50 -8.73 20.17 -13.05
N VAL A 51 -9.53 21.18 -12.71
CA VAL A 51 -10.99 21.02 -12.52
C VAL A 51 -11.66 20.54 -13.81
N ALA A 52 -11.30 21.13 -14.96
CA ALA A 52 -11.83 20.73 -16.25
C ALA A 52 -11.46 19.28 -16.60
N ALA A 53 -10.24 18.83 -16.29
CA ALA A 53 -9.80 17.46 -16.51
C ALA A 53 -10.43 16.45 -15.54
N ALA A 54 -10.75 16.85 -14.31
CA ALA A 54 -11.39 15.99 -13.33
C ALA A 54 -12.83 15.64 -13.71
N LYS A 55 -13.60 16.60 -14.24
CA LYS A 55 -15.03 16.41 -14.55
C LYS A 55 -15.33 15.20 -15.45
N PRO A 56 -14.62 14.96 -16.57
CA PRO A 56 -14.78 13.75 -17.37
C PRO A 56 -14.37 12.46 -16.64
N VAL A 57 -13.44 12.50 -15.69
CA VAL A 57 -13.08 11.31 -14.89
C VAL A 57 -14.24 10.90 -13.99
N LEU A 58 -14.96 11.87 -13.43
CA LEU A 58 -16.10 11.61 -12.55
C LEU A 58 -17.28 10.92 -13.26
N THR A 59 -17.29 10.89 -14.61
CA THR A 59 -18.28 10.13 -15.39
C THR A 59 -17.83 8.71 -15.72
N CYS A 60 -16.57 8.35 -15.44
CA CYS A 60 -16.08 6.99 -15.58
C CYS A 60 -16.81 6.05 -14.63
N THR A 61 -16.93 4.78 -15.03
CA THR A 61 -17.47 3.72 -14.17
C THR A 61 -16.65 3.61 -12.88
N TRP A 62 -17.34 3.63 -11.74
CA TRP A 62 -16.75 3.41 -10.42
C TRP A 62 -16.94 1.96 -9.98
N GLY A 63 -15.86 1.31 -9.52
CA GLY A 63 -15.86 -0.08 -9.09
C GLY A 63 -15.09 -0.31 -7.79
N SER A 64 -14.78 -1.58 -7.51
CA SER A 64 -14.13 -2.01 -6.26
C SER A 64 -12.69 -1.49 -6.08
N TYR A 65 -12.11 -0.87 -7.10
CA TYR A 65 -10.75 -0.32 -7.10
C TYR A 65 -10.70 1.17 -7.47
N GLY A 66 -11.84 1.86 -7.41
CA GLY A 66 -11.99 3.25 -7.87
C GLY A 66 -12.52 3.31 -9.31
N PHE A 67 -12.11 4.34 -10.06
CA PHE A 67 -12.51 4.49 -11.47
C PHE A 67 -11.90 3.40 -12.37
N ASP A 68 -12.66 2.94 -13.36
CA ASP A 68 -12.20 1.96 -14.35
C ASP A 68 -10.88 2.42 -15.00
N SER A 69 -9.84 1.60 -14.85
CA SER A 69 -8.51 1.85 -15.41
C SER A 69 -8.50 1.98 -16.93
N LYS A 70 -9.53 1.48 -17.63
CA LYS A 70 -9.66 1.59 -19.10
C LYS A 70 -10.38 2.87 -19.54
N CYS A 71 -10.86 3.68 -18.60
CA CYS A 71 -11.53 4.93 -18.93
C CYS A 71 -10.54 5.92 -19.57
N ALA A 72 -10.83 6.37 -20.79
CA ALA A 72 -9.97 7.29 -21.53
C ALA A 72 -9.72 8.61 -20.78
N ALA A 73 -10.75 9.15 -20.10
CA ALA A 73 -10.61 10.35 -19.29
C ALA A 73 -9.63 10.16 -18.12
N LEU A 74 -9.65 9.00 -17.46
CA LEU A 74 -8.71 8.69 -16.38
C LEU A 74 -7.28 8.53 -16.89
N GLU A 75 -7.10 7.93 -18.07
CA GLU A 75 -5.78 7.83 -18.71
C GLU A 75 -5.19 9.19 -19.10
N THR A 76 -6.03 10.10 -19.59
CA THR A 76 -5.64 11.49 -19.83
C THR A 76 -5.31 12.22 -18.53
N TRP A 77 -6.14 12.05 -17.49
CA TRP A 77 -5.91 12.61 -16.16
C TRP A 77 -4.53 12.24 -15.61
N LYS A 78 -4.15 10.96 -15.67
CA LYS A 78 -2.84 10.48 -15.18
C LYS A 78 -1.64 11.14 -15.88
N LYS A 79 -1.83 11.76 -17.03
CA LYS A 79 -0.77 12.40 -17.84
C LYS A 79 -0.85 13.92 -17.82
N LEU A 80 -1.72 14.51 -17.01
CA LEU A 80 -1.96 15.95 -17.01
C LEU A 80 -0.72 16.72 -16.55
N GLU A 81 -0.17 17.55 -17.43
CA GLU A 81 1.02 18.36 -17.14
C GLU A 81 0.80 19.32 -15.96
N ALA A 82 -0.41 19.85 -15.79
CA ALA A 82 -0.76 20.75 -14.69
C ALA A 82 -0.61 20.12 -13.29
N MET A 83 -0.52 18.79 -13.18
CA MET A 83 -0.27 18.10 -11.90
C MET A 83 1.21 17.81 -11.64
N LYS A 84 2.09 18.01 -12.61
CA LYS A 84 3.52 17.68 -12.44
C LYS A 84 4.22 18.66 -11.51
N ASN A 85 5.29 18.18 -10.89
CA ASN A 85 6.19 18.96 -10.06
C ASN A 85 5.49 19.72 -8.91
N GLY A 86 4.32 19.24 -8.48
CA GLY A 86 3.56 19.83 -7.37
C GLY A 86 2.71 21.04 -7.75
N ALA A 87 2.65 21.46 -9.02
CA ALA A 87 1.87 22.61 -9.45
C ALA A 87 0.37 22.47 -9.14
N GLY A 88 -0.15 21.23 -9.24
CA GLY A 88 -1.54 20.92 -8.96
C GLY A 88 -1.87 20.62 -7.50
N ASP A 89 -0.88 20.53 -6.61
CA ASP A 89 -1.07 19.94 -5.28
C ASP A 89 -2.09 20.71 -4.44
N LYS A 90 -2.10 22.05 -4.52
CA LYS A 90 -3.09 22.86 -3.80
C LYS A 90 -4.53 22.53 -4.23
N THR A 91 -4.76 22.41 -5.54
CA THR A 91 -6.07 22.00 -6.10
C THR A 91 -6.45 20.60 -5.65
N LEU A 92 -5.51 19.65 -5.70
CA LEU A 92 -5.76 18.27 -5.29
C LEU A 92 -6.01 18.13 -3.78
N VAL A 93 -5.37 18.96 -2.96
CA VAL A 93 -5.65 19.04 -1.52
C VAL A 93 -7.05 19.62 -1.27
N ASN A 94 -7.48 20.61 -2.04
CA ASN A 94 -8.85 21.13 -1.94
C ASN A 94 -9.88 20.04 -2.28
N PHE A 95 -9.62 19.15 -3.23
CA PHE A 95 -10.52 18.03 -3.57
C PHE A 95 -10.82 17.11 -2.38
N LEU A 96 -9.91 17.05 -1.38
CA LEU A 96 -10.10 16.23 -0.18
C LEU A 96 -11.22 16.76 0.73
N GLU A 97 -11.61 18.02 0.56
CA GLU A 97 -12.70 18.66 1.29
C GLU A 97 -14.07 18.50 0.57
N ASP A 98 -14.11 17.87 -0.61
CA ASP A 98 -15.35 17.64 -1.35
C ASP A 98 -16.29 16.67 -0.61
N LYS A 99 -17.60 16.78 -0.81
CA LYS A 99 -18.58 15.84 -0.23
C LYS A 99 -18.66 14.53 -1.01
N ASP A 100 -18.35 14.56 -2.31
CA ASP A 100 -18.29 13.37 -3.14
C ASP A 100 -16.99 12.61 -2.88
N PHE A 101 -17.10 11.43 -2.28
CA PHE A 101 -15.96 10.56 -1.99
C PHE A 101 -15.16 10.19 -3.25
N LYS A 102 -15.78 10.24 -4.44
CA LYS A 102 -15.08 10.00 -5.72
C LYS A 102 -14.12 11.15 -6.05
N VAL A 103 -14.49 12.39 -5.71
CA VAL A 103 -13.61 13.55 -5.84
C VAL A 103 -12.47 13.47 -4.83
N GLN A 104 -12.79 13.15 -3.57
CA GLN A 104 -11.78 12.94 -2.52
C GLN A 104 -10.76 11.87 -2.94
N TRP A 105 -11.25 10.73 -3.44
CA TRP A 105 -10.41 9.64 -3.94
C TRP A 105 -9.52 10.09 -5.09
N LEU A 106 -10.07 10.81 -6.07
CA LEU A 106 -9.31 11.28 -7.24
C LEU A 106 -8.17 12.21 -6.83
N GLY A 107 -8.45 13.14 -5.91
CA GLY A 107 -7.45 14.03 -5.32
C GLY A 107 -6.36 13.27 -4.56
N ALA A 108 -6.76 12.38 -3.65
CA ALA A 108 -5.83 11.60 -2.83
C ALA A 108 -4.95 10.66 -3.67
N GLU A 109 -5.54 9.98 -4.66
CA GLU A 109 -4.81 9.07 -5.55
C GLU A 109 -3.77 9.84 -6.39
N ALA A 110 -4.15 11.01 -6.93
CA ALA A 110 -3.22 11.88 -7.66
C ALA A 110 -2.08 12.40 -6.77
N LEU A 111 -2.38 12.86 -5.54
CA LEU A 111 -1.38 13.28 -4.56
C LEU A 111 -0.42 12.14 -4.20
N SER A 112 -0.93 10.93 -3.98
CA SER A 112 -0.09 9.78 -3.61
C SER A 112 0.94 9.46 -4.71
N ARG A 113 0.53 9.50 -5.98
CA ARG A 113 1.38 9.13 -7.12
C ARG A 113 2.30 10.24 -7.57
N GLN A 114 1.79 11.47 -7.70
CA GLN A 114 2.45 12.53 -8.45
C GLN A 114 2.80 13.75 -7.62
N GLY A 115 2.09 14.00 -6.51
CA GLY A 115 2.27 15.23 -5.76
C GLY A 115 3.69 15.35 -5.18
N GLN A 116 4.20 16.58 -5.11
CA GLN A 116 5.59 16.87 -4.73
C GLN A 116 5.67 18.02 -3.74
N LEU A 117 4.89 19.08 -3.96
CA LEU A 117 4.84 20.26 -3.11
C LEU A 117 4.21 19.91 -1.77
N TYR A 118 3.06 19.22 -1.75
CA TYR A 118 2.37 18.89 -0.50
C TYR A 118 3.22 18.04 0.43
N ARG A 119 4.15 17.24 -0.12
CA ARG A 119 4.98 16.35 0.69
C ARG A 119 5.90 17.12 1.63
N LYS A 120 6.28 18.35 1.27
CA LYS A 120 7.21 19.18 2.03
C LYS A 120 6.55 20.42 2.65
N ASP A 121 5.41 20.84 2.11
CA ASP A 121 4.63 21.94 2.66
C ASP A 121 3.81 21.47 3.87
N GLN A 122 4.09 22.03 5.04
CA GLN A 122 3.43 21.66 6.29
C GLN A 122 1.91 21.89 6.24
N ALA A 123 1.43 22.98 5.63
CA ALA A 123 0.02 23.32 5.63
C ALA A 123 -0.77 22.34 4.74
N LEU A 124 -0.25 22.05 3.54
CA LEU A 124 -0.86 21.08 2.63
C LEU A 124 -0.79 19.66 3.21
N ALA A 125 0.36 19.23 3.73
CA ALA A 125 0.49 17.91 4.37
C ALA A 125 -0.47 17.75 5.56
N SER A 126 -0.63 18.79 6.37
CA SER A 126 -1.56 18.76 7.51
C SER A 126 -2.99 18.52 7.06
N LYS A 127 -3.43 19.15 5.97
CA LYS A 127 -4.76 18.91 5.38
C LYS A 127 -4.93 17.47 4.88
N VAL A 128 -3.90 16.89 4.27
CA VAL A 128 -3.92 15.48 3.84
C VAL A 128 -4.05 14.54 5.03
N VAL A 129 -3.27 14.78 6.10
CA VAL A 129 -3.34 13.99 7.34
C VAL A 129 -4.69 14.16 8.04
N ASP A 130 -5.24 15.38 8.08
CA ASP A 130 -6.59 15.65 8.61
C ASP A 130 -7.67 14.90 7.86
N ALA A 131 -7.59 14.86 6.53
CA ALA A 131 -8.53 14.12 5.70
C ALA A 131 -8.40 12.60 5.96
N ALA A 132 -7.17 12.08 6.03
CA ALA A 132 -6.93 10.66 6.31
C ALA A 132 -7.51 10.22 7.66
N ASP A 133 -7.29 11.02 8.71
CA ASP A 133 -7.77 10.76 10.09
C ASP A 133 -9.30 10.73 10.20
N LYS A 134 -10.02 11.39 9.26
CA LYS A 134 -11.49 11.47 9.25
C LYS A 134 -12.14 10.54 8.23
N ALA A 135 -11.36 9.92 7.35
CA ALA A 135 -11.89 9.13 6.26
C ALA A 135 -12.54 7.84 6.75
N THR A 136 -13.74 7.57 6.25
CA THR A 136 -14.48 6.33 6.55
C THR A 136 -14.72 5.47 5.32
N GLU A 137 -14.78 6.08 4.14
CA GLU A 137 -15.02 5.35 2.89
C GLU A 137 -13.78 4.57 2.47
N LYS A 138 -13.93 3.25 2.31
CA LYS A 138 -12.82 2.30 2.20
C LYS A 138 -11.74 2.72 1.19
N LEU A 139 -12.16 3.01 -0.04
CA LEU A 139 -11.22 3.38 -1.11
C LEU A 139 -10.55 4.74 -0.83
N VAL A 140 -11.28 5.66 -0.23
CA VAL A 140 -10.75 6.98 0.16
C VAL A 140 -9.74 6.84 1.29
N VAL A 141 -10.02 6.02 2.31
CA VAL A 141 -9.08 5.70 3.41
C VAL A 141 -7.76 5.22 2.85
N SER A 142 -7.82 4.25 1.93
CA SER A 142 -6.62 3.68 1.31
C SER A 142 -5.82 4.72 0.52
N ALA A 143 -6.48 5.52 -0.32
CA ALA A 143 -5.81 6.57 -1.10
C ALA A 143 -5.21 7.68 -0.21
N LEU A 144 -5.94 8.13 0.82
CA LEU A 144 -5.48 9.15 1.75
C LEU A 144 -4.34 8.67 2.64
N ALA A 145 -4.39 7.43 3.13
CA ALA A 145 -3.29 6.85 3.90
C ALA A 145 -2.00 6.77 3.07
N ARG A 146 -2.09 6.40 1.78
CA ARG A 146 -0.93 6.45 0.87
C ARG A 146 -0.40 7.86 0.66
N ALA A 147 -1.28 8.84 0.48
CA ALA A 147 -0.87 10.25 0.34
C ALA A 147 -0.21 10.77 1.64
N ALA A 148 -0.82 10.51 2.80
CA ALA A 148 -0.29 10.89 4.10
C ALA A 148 1.07 10.24 4.40
N GLY A 149 1.23 8.93 4.14
CA GLY A 149 2.50 8.23 4.30
C GLY A 149 3.61 8.72 3.36
N ASN A 150 3.22 9.31 2.22
CA ASN A 150 4.16 9.92 1.27
C ASN A 150 4.61 11.34 1.65
N ALA A 151 4.06 11.95 2.71
CA ALA A 151 4.61 13.21 3.20
C ALA A 151 6.02 13.00 3.78
N ASP A 152 6.87 14.01 3.64
CA ASP A 152 8.14 14.12 4.35
C ASP A 152 7.83 14.61 5.77
N LEU A 153 7.71 13.66 6.69
CA LEU A 153 7.24 13.90 8.06
C LEU A 153 8.24 14.71 8.88
N GLN A 154 9.52 14.68 8.51
CA GLN A 154 10.55 15.50 9.13
C GLN A 154 10.44 16.95 8.64
N ALA A 155 10.36 17.17 7.32
CA ALA A 155 10.23 18.50 6.76
C ALA A 155 8.93 19.21 7.18
N THR A 156 7.85 18.44 7.35
CA THR A 156 6.52 18.97 7.71
C THR A 156 6.26 19.02 9.21
N GLY A 157 7.13 18.41 10.04
CA GLY A 157 6.91 18.31 11.49
C GLY A 157 5.74 17.40 11.90
N LEU A 158 5.22 16.56 10.98
CA LEU A 158 4.05 15.72 11.21
C LEU A 158 4.36 14.31 11.74
N ALA A 159 5.64 13.98 11.94
CA ALA A 159 6.06 12.66 12.41
C ALA A 159 5.31 12.18 13.66
N PRO A 160 5.19 12.97 14.76
CA PRO A 160 4.48 12.51 15.96
C PRO A 160 3.02 12.14 15.70
N ARG A 161 2.35 12.91 14.82
CA ARG A 161 0.93 12.70 14.50
C ARG A 161 0.72 11.44 13.67
N VAL A 162 1.50 11.27 12.59
CA VAL A 162 1.36 10.11 11.70
C VAL A 162 1.81 8.83 12.41
N MET A 163 2.86 8.88 13.25
CA MET A 163 3.26 7.75 14.09
C MET A 163 2.17 7.34 15.07
N LYS A 164 1.47 8.29 15.70
CA LYS A 164 0.32 7.99 16.57
C LYS A 164 -0.83 7.33 15.79
N MET A 165 -1.12 7.79 14.57
CA MET A 165 -2.12 7.17 13.70
C MET A 165 -1.73 5.72 13.35
N LEU A 166 -0.48 5.50 12.94
CA LEU A 166 0.09 4.18 12.69
C LEU A 166 -0.05 3.22 13.88
N GLU A 167 0.22 3.72 15.09
CA GLU A 167 0.22 2.90 16.31
C GLU A 167 -1.19 2.57 16.81
N SER A 168 -2.12 3.53 16.74
CA SER A 168 -3.32 3.48 17.57
C SER A 168 -4.63 3.85 16.89
N HIS A 169 -4.61 4.26 15.61
CA HIS A 169 -5.85 4.60 14.92
C HIS A 169 -6.83 3.41 14.90
N ALA A 170 -8.12 3.70 15.04
CA ALA A 170 -9.15 2.67 15.17
C ALA A 170 -9.39 1.89 13.86
N ASN A 171 -9.22 2.56 12.72
CA ASN A 171 -9.32 1.95 11.39
C ASN A 171 -8.02 1.18 11.05
N ALA A 172 -8.07 -0.15 11.06
CA ALA A 172 -6.91 -1.00 10.76
C ALA A 172 -6.46 -0.90 9.29
N GLU A 173 -7.36 -0.65 8.34
CA GLU A 173 -7.02 -0.46 6.93
C GLU A 173 -6.19 0.82 6.71
N LEU A 174 -6.54 1.90 7.44
CA LEU A 174 -5.71 3.11 7.45
C LEU A 174 -4.30 2.81 7.99
N ARG A 175 -4.19 2.07 9.10
CA ARG A 175 -2.87 1.71 9.67
C ARG A 175 -2.07 0.84 8.72
N GLN A 176 -2.71 -0.13 8.07
CA GLN A 176 -2.07 -1.02 7.09
C GLN A 176 -1.49 -0.21 5.92
N GLU A 177 -2.28 0.70 5.36
CA GLU A 177 -1.86 1.52 4.22
C GLU A 177 -0.81 2.56 4.61
N LEU A 178 -0.91 3.17 5.80
CA LEU A 178 0.15 4.00 6.34
C LEU A 178 1.44 3.20 6.52
N ALA A 179 1.37 1.99 7.08
CA ALA A 179 2.55 1.14 7.29
C ALA A 179 3.24 0.84 5.96
N GLY A 180 2.46 0.48 4.92
CA GLY A 180 3.00 0.19 3.59
C GLY A 180 3.68 1.37 2.88
N ASN A 181 3.44 2.61 3.28
CA ASN A 181 3.87 3.80 2.53
C ASN A 181 4.76 4.77 3.31
N THR A 182 4.75 4.73 4.65
CA THR A 182 5.42 5.75 5.47
C THR A 182 6.94 5.55 5.53
N LEU A 183 7.41 4.31 5.70
CA LEU A 183 8.79 4.07 6.09
C LEU A 183 9.80 4.49 5.02
N PHE A 184 9.52 4.23 3.73
CA PHE A 184 10.47 4.51 2.64
C PHE A 184 11.01 5.94 2.65
N ARG A 185 10.11 6.92 2.81
CA ARG A 185 10.47 8.35 2.82
C ARG A 185 10.91 8.85 4.19
N ASN A 186 10.48 8.16 5.25
CA ASN A 186 10.62 8.65 6.62
C ASN A 186 11.51 7.75 7.50
N ARG A 187 12.35 6.91 6.89
CA ARG A 187 13.21 5.94 7.59
C ARG A 187 14.18 6.55 8.59
N ASP A 188 14.55 7.81 8.37
CA ASP A 188 15.48 8.56 9.23
C ASP A 188 14.75 9.40 10.31
N ALA A 189 13.41 9.39 10.32
CA ALA A 189 12.64 10.07 11.36
C ALA A 189 12.82 9.35 12.71
N THR A 190 13.06 10.13 13.77
CA THR A 190 13.30 9.60 15.13
C THR A 190 12.16 8.69 15.59
N GLY A 191 12.51 7.48 16.02
CA GLY A 191 11.55 6.46 16.51
C GLY A 191 10.80 5.71 15.42
N MET A 192 10.96 6.05 14.13
CA MET A 192 10.25 5.38 13.03
C MET A 192 10.65 3.91 12.91
N TYR A 193 11.96 3.61 12.98
CA TYR A 193 12.47 2.24 12.96
C TYR A 193 11.85 1.39 14.09
N ASP A 194 11.94 1.86 15.34
CA ASP A 194 11.45 1.12 16.50
C ASP A 194 9.93 0.90 16.46
N LEU A 195 9.18 1.90 15.98
CA LEU A 195 7.73 1.77 15.77
C LEU A 195 7.43 0.66 14.76
N PHE A 196 8.10 0.64 13.61
CA PHE A 196 7.85 -0.37 12.58
C PHE A 196 8.23 -1.78 13.03
N VAL A 197 9.33 -1.94 13.78
CA VAL A 197 9.69 -3.21 14.42
C VAL A 197 8.59 -3.64 15.40
N LYS A 198 8.11 -2.73 16.25
CA LYS A 198 7.02 -2.99 17.20
C LYS A 198 5.74 -3.42 16.48
N LEU A 199 5.32 -2.69 15.44
CA LEU A 199 4.12 -2.99 14.66
C LEU A 199 4.23 -4.37 14.00
N ALA A 200 5.36 -4.69 13.36
CA ALA A 200 5.58 -5.99 12.73
C ALA A 200 5.44 -7.15 13.73
N ARG A 201 5.96 -6.98 14.95
CA ARG A 201 5.90 -8.01 15.99
C ARG A 201 4.53 -8.11 16.65
N THR A 202 3.91 -6.98 16.97
CA THR A 202 2.87 -6.93 18.02
C THR A 202 1.55 -6.23 17.64
N ASP A 203 1.40 -5.67 16.43
CA ASP A 203 0.09 -5.11 16.06
C ASP A 203 -0.99 -6.20 16.11
N LYS A 204 -2.17 -5.85 16.64
CA LYS A 204 -3.31 -6.77 16.75
C LYS A 204 -3.85 -7.24 15.41
N ASP A 205 -3.63 -6.47 14.34
CA ASP A 205 -4.07 -6.80 12.99
C ASP A 205 -2.93 -7.43 12.19
N PRO A 206 -3.06 -8.69 11.73
CA PRO A 206 -1.99 -9.39 11.01
C PRO A 206 -1.62 -8.70 9.68
N LYS A 207 -2.54 -7.97 9.04
CA LYS A 207 -2.24 -7.22 7.83
C LYS A 207 -1.37 -6.00 8.12
N VAL A 208 -1.57 -5.35 9.27
CA VAL A 208 -0.70 -4.26 9.73
C VAL A 208 0.69 -4.80 10.05
N ARG A 209 0.78 -5.93 10.77
CA ARG A 209 2.06 -6.62 11.04
C ARG A 209 2.82 -6.90 9.74
N LYS A 210 2.14 -7.50 8.76
CA LYS A 210 2.72 -7.79 7.44
C LYS A 210 3.16 -6.53 6.70
N ALA A 211 2.32 -5.49 6.65
CA ALA A 211 2.66 -4.24 6.00
C ALA A 211 3.89 -3.57 6.65
N ALA A 212 3.97 -3.57 7.98
CA ALA A 212 5.12 -3.05 8.71
C ALA A 212 6.40 -3.84 8.45
N ALA A 213 6.34 -5.18 8.45
CA ALA A 213 7.47 -6.03 8.12
C ALA A 213 7.95 -5.81 6.66
N ALA A 214 7.01 -5.72 5.72
CA ALA A 214 7.31 -5.52 4.30
C ALA A 214 7.84 -4.11 4.00
N ALA A 215 7.47 -3.10 4.78
CA ALA A 215 7.93 -1.72 4.57
C ALA A 215 9.46 -1.57 4.62
N PHE A 216 10.15 -2.45 5.36
CA PHE A 216 11.61 -2.46 5.41
C PHE A 216 12.25 -2.84 4.06
N TRP A 217 11.51 -3.45 3.13
CA TRP A 217 12.00 -3.80 1.78
C TRP A 217 12.64 -2.60 1.06
N THR A 218 11.99 -1.44 1.12
CA THR A 218 12.53 -0.19 0.58
C THR A 218 12.92 0.80 1.67
N GLY A 219 12.32 0.69 2.85
CA GLY A 219 12.45 1.66 3.95
C GLY A 219 13.49 1.32 5.01
N THR A 220 14.36 0.32 4.82
CA THR A 220 15.42 0.03 5.80
C THR A 220 16.33 1.26 5.98
N PRO A 221 16.50 1.78 7.21
CA PRO A 221 17.46 2.85 7.50
C PRO A 221 18.90 2.40 7.27
N ASN A 222 19.79 3.35 6.98
CA ASN A 222 21.22 3.06 6.85
C ASN A 222 21.77 2.42 8.14
N GLY A 223 22.57 1.36 7.99
CA GLY A 223 23.13 0.62 9.13
C GLY A 223 22.17 -0.35 9.83
N LYS A 224 20.92 -0.49 9.37
CA LYS A 224 19.91 -1.39 9.96
C LYS A 224 19.64 -2.67 9.17
N ASN A 225 20.38 -2.91 8.09
CA ASN A 225 20.19 -4.08 7.23
C ASN A 225 20.26 -5.40 7.99
N GLU A 226 21.28 -5.61 8.83
CA GLU A 226 21.44 -6.86 9.57
C GLU A 226 20.31 -7.08 10.58
N ASP A 227 19.91 -6.02 11.31
CA ASP A 227 18.80 -6.08 12.27
C ASP A 227 17.47 -6.43 11.57
N VAL A 228 17.20 -5.83 10.41
CA VAL A 228 16.02 -6.12 9.60
C VAL A 228 16.04 -7.55 9.06
N CYS A 229 17.20 -8.05 8.62
CA CYS A 229 17.35 -9.44 8.19
C CYS A 229 17.03 -10.42 9.33
N LYS A 230 17.51 -10.15 10.54
CA LYS A 230 17.18 -10.94 11.74
C LYS A 230 15.69 -10.87 12.07
N LEU A 231 15.07 -9.68 11.93
CA LEU A 231 13.63 -9.52 12.10
C LEU A 231 12.84 -10.35 11.08
N TRP A 232 13.20 -10.35 9.80
CA TRP A 232 12.51 -11.17 8.81
C TRP A 232 12.70 -12.66 9.04
N LEU A 233 13.88 -13.10 9.49
CA LEU A 233 14.08 -14.49 9.89
C LEU A 233 13.21 -14.87 11.10
N GLU A 234 13.15 -14.00 12.13
CA GLU A 234 12.28 -14.17 13.29
C GLU A 234 10.82 -14.32 12.86
N LEU A 235 10.32 -13.38 12.04
CA LEU A 235 8.94 -13.37 11.58
C LEU A 235 8.63 -14.49 10.58
N ALA A 236 9.64 -15.08 9.92
CA ALA A 236 9.45 -16.26 9.08
C ALA A 236 9.01 -17.50 9.89
N ASP A 237 9.16 -17.49 11.22
CA ASP A 237 8.64 -18.53 12.11
C ASP A 237 7.25 -18.21 12.68
N ASP A 238 6.65 -17.07 12.34
CA ASP A 238 5.37 -16.63 12.90
C ASP A 238 4.22 -17.63 12.69
N ALA A 239 3.25 -17.60 13.61
CA ALA A 239 2.06 -18.42 13.53
C ALA A 239 1.12 -17.96 12.39
N ASP A 240 1.11 -16.67 12.06
CA ASP A 240 0.44 -16.17 10.87
C ASP A 240 1.23 -16.59 9.62
N HIS A 241 0.67 -17.52 8.85
CA HIS A 241 1.35 -18.11 7.70
C HIS A 241 1.63 -17.11 6.57
N ASP A 242 0.83 -16.06 6.45
CA ASP A 242 0.99 -15.05 5.40
C ASP A 242 2.18 -14.13 5.74
N LEU A 243 2.23 -13.64 6.99
CA LEU A 243 3.40 -12.94 7.54
C LEU A 243 4.66 -13.80 7.43
N ALA A 244 4.60 -15.06 7.89
CA ALA A 244 5.73 -15.97 7.85
C ALA A 244 6.27 -16.18 6.43
N GLY A 245 5.38 -16.41 5.46
CA GLY A 245 5.79 -16.58 4.06
C GLY A 245 6.40 -15.33 3.44
N HIS A 246 5.81 -14.16 3.69
CA HIS A 246 6.34 -12.89 3.20
C HIS A 246 7.69 -12.54 3.84
N SER A 247 7.85 -12.76 5.14
CA SER A 247 9.12 -12.53 5.84
C SER A 247 10.21 -13.50 5.37
N ALA A 248 9.88 -14.77 5.12
CA ALA A 248 10.81 -15.71 4.48
C ALA A 248 11.22 -15.24 3.07
N TYR A 249 10.27 -14.79 2.26
CA TYR A 249 10.55 -14.23 0.94
C TYR A 249 11.50 -13.03 1.02
N HIS A 250 11.23 -12.05 1.89
CA HIS A 250 12.11 -10.90 2.07
C HIS A 250 13.48 -11.26 2.67
N CYS A 251 13.55 -12.25 3.56
CA CYS A 251 14.81 -12.76 4.09
C CYS A 251 15.61 -13.55 3.02
N SER A 252 14.97 -14.16 2.04
CA SER A 252 15.67 -14.87 0.95
C SER A 252 16.17 -13.94 -0.17
N PHE A 253 15.57 -12.75 -0.33
CA PHE A 253 15.73 -11.91 -1.52
C PHE A 253 16.23 -10.50 -1.17
N THR A 254 17.23 -9.95 -1.89
CA THR A 254 17.37 -8.48 -2.06
C THR A 254 17.99 -8.08 -3.40
N SER A 255 17.62 -6.89 -3.92
CA SER A 255 18.05 -6.32 -5.20
C SER A 255 19.40 -5.57 -5.18
N SER A 256 20.09 -5.49 -4.04
CA SER A 256 21.30 -4.65 -3.89
C SER A 256 22.36 -5.33 -3.02
N GLY A 257 23.25 -6.09 -3.66
CA GLY A 257 24.63 -6.30 -3.20
C GLY A 257 24.83 -7.03 -1.87
N GLY A 258 24.22 -8.20 -1.67
CA GLY A 258 24.61 -9.14 -0.61
C GLY A 258 23.47 -9.70 0.25
N GLY A 259 22.30 -9.06 0.22
CA GLY A 259 21.07 -9.54 0.87
C GLY A 259 21.19 -9.99 2.33
N CYS A 260 20.20 -10.75 2.82
CA CYS A 260 20.24 -11.40 4.13
C CYS A 260 20.98 -12.75 4.08
N THR A 261 22.04 -12.86 3.27
CA THR A 261 22.79 -14.11 3.05
C THR A 261 23.30 -14.73 4.34
N GLY A 262 23.68 -13.91 5.33
CA GLY A 262 24.07 -14.38 6.67
C GLY A 262 22.93 -15.08 7.45
N GLN A 263 21.69 -15.01 6.98
CA GLN A 263 20.52 -15.69 7.57
C GLN A 263 20.07 -16.90 6.74
N TRP A 264 20.69 -17.18 5.59
CA TRP A 264 20.17 -18.15 4.63
C TRP A 264 20.15 -19.60 5.15
N ASP A 265 21.22 -20.05 5.80
CA ASP A 265 21.27 -21.41 6.37
C ASP A 265 20.20 -21.61 7.46
N ALA A 266 19.98 -20.59 8.29
CA ALA A 266 18.95 -20.59 9.31
C ALA A 266 17.54 -20.59 8.69
N LEU A 267 17.35 -19.82 7.62
CA LEU A 267 16.08 -19.78 6.88
C LEU A 267 15.79 -21.10 6.17
N LEU A 268 16.77 -21.73 5.51
CA LEU A 268 16.62 -23.05 4.88
C LEU A 268 16.24 -24.11 5.92
N SER A 269 16.94 -24.13 7.05
CA SER A 269 16.66 -25.04 8.16
C SER A 269 15.23 -24.84 8.71
N LEU A 270 14.79 -23.58 8.83
CA LEU A 270 13.45 -23.21 9.25
C LEU A 270 12.39 -23.70 8.25
N ILE A 271 12.59 -23.46 6.95
CA ILE A 271 11.68 -23.88 5.88
C ILE A 271 11.57 -25.41 5.85
N GLU A 272 12.70 -26.12 5.92
CA GLU A 272 12.73 -27.59 5.93
C GLU A 272 11.95 -28.14 7.15
N ARG A 273 12.18 -27.58 8.33
CA ARG A 273 11.45 -27.94 9.56
C ARG A 273 9.94 -27.73 9.39
N LYS A 274 9.51 -26.57 8.89
CA LYS A 274 8.08 -26.29 8.64
C LYS A 274 7.51 -27.20 7.56
N ALA A 275 8.27 -27.53 6.53
CA ALA A 275 7.84 -28.43 5.46
C ALA A 275 7.60 -29.84 6.00
N LYS A 276 8.54 -30.37 6.78
CA LYS A 276 8.41 -31.67 7.48
C LYS A 276 7.19 -31.70 8.41
N ALA A 277 6.85 -30.57 9.03
CA ALA A 277 5.66 -30.43 9.88
C ALA A 277 4.36 -30.14 9.12
N GLY A 278 4.37 -30.01 7.78
CA GLY A 278 3.19 -29.67 6.98
C GLY A 278 2.68 -28.23 7.18
N GLN A 279 3.55 -27.33 7.67
CA GLN A 279 3.25 -25.94 8.05
C GLN A 279 3.59 -24.90 6.97
N VAL A 280 4.10 -25.33 5.80
CA VAL A 280 4.29 -24.44 4.66
C VAL A 280 2.95 -24.20 3.98
N LYS A 281 2.23 -23.16 4.41
CA LYS A 281 0.91 -22.79 3.87
C LYS A 281 0.91 -21.61 2.91
N SER A 282 1.95 -20.76 2.95
CA SER A 282 2.09 -19.61 2.06
C SER A 282 2.91 -19.92 0.82
N SER A 283 2.45 -19.49 -0.35
CA SER A 283 3.20 -19.60 -1.61
C SER A 283 4.49 -18.77 -1.60
N PHE A 284 4.54 -17.69 -0.80
CA PHE A 284 5.75 -16.88 -0.64
C PHE A 284 6.86 -17.65 0.10
N MET A 285 6.51 -18.51 1.06
CA MET A 285 7.48 -19.39 1.71
C MET A 285 8.13 -20.35 0.71
N ALA A 286 7.34 -20.92 -0.21
CA ALA A 286 7.88 -21.76 -1.28
C ALA A 286 8.69 -20.94 -2.30
N ALA A 287 8.26 -19.70 -2.60
CA ALA A 287 8.98 -18.82 -3.50
C ALA A 287 10.36 -18.39 -2.96
N ALA A 288 10.52 -18.32 -1.62
CA ALA A 288 11.79 -18.01 -0.98
C ALA A 288 12.90 -18.98 -1.38
N LEU A 289 12.56 -20.25 -1.67
CA LEU A 289 13.53 -21.27 -2.09
C LEU A 289 14.17 -21.00 -3.46
N LYS A 290 13.63 -20.07 -4.27
CA LYS A 290 14.19 -19.73 -5.59
C LYS A 290 15.48 -18.90 -5.53
N TYR A 291 15.87 -18.43 -4.35
CA TYR A 291 16.97 -17.48 -4.18
C TYR A 291 18.22 -18.07 -3.53
N PHE A 292 18.18 -19.33 -3.11
CA PHE A 292 19.35 -20.10 -2.67
C PHE A 292 19.95 -20.87 -3.85
#